data_AF-A0A8T4QCR0-F1
#
_entry.id   AF-A0A8T4QCR0-F1
#
_cell.length_a   1.000
_cell.length_b   1.000
_cell.length_c   1.000
_cell.angle_alpha   90.00
_cell.angle_beta   90.00
_cell.angle_gamma   90.00
#
_symmetry.space_group_name_H-M   'P 1'
#
loop_
_entity.id
_entity.type
_entity.pdbx_description
1 polymer ?
#
loop_
_entity_poly.entity_id
_entity_poly.type
_entity_poly.pdbx_seq_one_letter_code
_entity_poly.pdbx_strand_id
1 'polypeptide(L)' 'MAQKVAKVGVKKESGYLYFVDRQGDISRAKMARGGQRRKAAKRVVKRKVVRKSARKVTRRR' A
#
# COMPACT_ATOMS: atom_id res chain seq x y z
N MET A 1 -29.95 -5.70 3.40
CA MET A 1 -29.84 -7.11 2.98
C MET A 1 -28.76 -7.21 1.92
N ALA A 2 -27.92 -8.25 1.93
CA ALA A 2 -26.86 -8.42 0.92
C ALA A 2 -27.29 -9.48 -0.11
N GLN A 3 -27.18 -9.16 -1.40
CA GLN A 3 -27.52 -10.08 -2.50
C GLN A 3 -26.25 -10.58 -3.19
N LYS A 4 -26.19 -11.88 -3.48
CA LYS A 4 -25.08 -12.49 -4.20
C LYS A 4 -25.23 -12.22 -5.70
N VAL A 5 -24.34 -11.38 -6.24
CA VAL A 5 -24.40 -10.92 -7.64
C VAL A 5 -23.82 -11.95 -8.61
N ALA A 6 -22.74 -12.64 -8.25
CA ALA A 6 -22.09 -13.63 -9.11
C ALA A 6 -21.31 -14.69 -8.31
N LYS A 7 -21.10 -15.87 -8.92
CA LYS A 7 -20.14 -16.89 -8.46
C LYS A 7 -18.86 -16.71 -9.28
N VAL A 8 -17.73 -16.42 -8.64
CA VAL A 8 -16.48 -16.06 -9.35
C VAL A 8 -15.41 -17.17 -9.31
N GLY A 9 -15.73 -18.33 -8.73
CA GLY A 9 -14.86 -19.53 -8.80
C GLY A 9 -13.48 -19.42 -8.10
N VAL A 10 -13.21 -18.34 -7.38
CA VAL A 10 -11.88 -18.08 -6.81
C VAL A 10 -11.66 -18.86 -5.51
N LYS A 11 -10.59 -19.66 -5.45
CA LYS A 11 -10.13 -20.30 -4.21
C LYS A 11 -9.38 -19.27 -3.35
N LYS A 12 -9.85 -19.05 -2.12
CA LYS A 12 -9.21 -18.13 -1.18
C LYS A 12 -8.02 -18.81 -0.52
N GLU A 13 -6.86 -18.20 -0.66
CA GLU A 13 -5.65 -18.61 0.05
C GLU A 13 -5.63 -18.00 1.46
N SER A 14 -5.10 -18.76 2.41
CA SER A 14 -4.91 -18.28 3.77
C SER A 14 -3.86 -17.15 3.79
N GLY A 15 -4.09 -16.13 4.60
CA GLY A 15 -3.15 -15.01 4.70
C GLY A 15 -3.40 -13.86 3.71
N TYR A 16 -4.42 -13.94 2.86
CA TYR A 16 -4.79 -12.88 1.91
C TYR A 16 -6.20 -12.32 2.14
N LEU A 17 -6.36 -11.02 1.90
CA LEU A 17 -7.65 -10.33 1.80
C LEU A 17 -8.02 -10.22 0.33
N TYR A 18 -9.26 -10.61 -0.01
CA TYR A 18 -9.81 -10.56 -1.37
C TYR A 18 -10.91 -9.50 -1.44
N PHE A 19 -10.88 -8.65 -2.46
CA PHE A 19 -11.86 -7.57 -2.66
C PHE A 19 -12.07 -7.29 -4.15
N VAL A 20 -13.17 -6.60 -4.46
CA VAL A 20 -13.45 -6.10 -5.82
C VAL A 20 -12.94 -4.67 -5.92
N ASP A 21 -12.14 -4.37 -6.93
CA ASP A 21 -11.68 -3.01 -7.18
C ASP A 21 -12.66 -2.21 -8.06
N ARG A 22 -12.30 -0.96 -8.38
CA ARG A 22 -13.20 -0.06 -9.13
C ARG A 22 -13.40 -0.51 -10.57
N GLN A 23 -12.47 -1.31 -11.11
CA GLN A 23 -12.53 -1.88 -12.45
C GLN A 23 -13.40 -3.15 -12.49
N GLY A 24 -13.75 -3.70 -11.32
CA GLY A 24 -14.56 -4.91 -11.21
C GLY A 24 -13.72 -6.18 -11.09
N ASP A 25 -12.40 -6.06 -10.95
CA ASP A 25 -11.50 -7.19 -10.84
C ASP A 25 -11.40 -7.70 -9.40
N ILE A 26 -11.13 -9.01 -9.25
CA ILE A 26 -10.86 -9.61 -7.94
C ILE A 26 -9.38 -9.44 -7.62
N SER A 27 -9.11 -8.49 -6.73
CA SER A 27 -7.77 -8.19 -6.24
C SER A 27 -7.48 -8.88 -4.91
N ARG A 28 -6.20 -9.20 -4.65
CA ARG A 28 -5.72 -9.80 -3.38
C ARG A 28 -4.60 -9.00 -2.74
N ALA A 29 -4.63 -8.86 -1.41
CA ALA A 29 -3.58 -8.21 -0.63
C ALA A 29 -3.14 -9.09 0.55
N LYS A 30 -1.83 -9.13 0.84
CA LYS A 30 -1.31 -9.88 2.00
C LYS A 30 -1.81 -9.24 3.29
N MET A 31 -2.48 -10.03 4.13
CA MET A 31 -3.03 -9.54 5.39
C MET A 31 -1.89 -9.12 6.33
N ALA A 32 -1.97 -7.89 6.84
CA ALA A 32 -1.11 -7.44 7.92
C ALA A 32 -1.60 -8.06 9.22
N ARG A 33 -1.16 -9.28 9.52
CA ARG A 33 -1.27 -9.85 10.87
C ARG A 33 -0.31 -9.08 11.78
N GLY A 34 -0.78 -8.65 12.95
CA GLY A 34 -0.02 -7.81 13.88
C GLY A 34 1.39 -8.38 14.12
N GLY A 35 2.40 -7.51 14.12
CA GLY A 35 3.82 -7.87 14.26
C GLY A 35 4.66 -7.62 13.00
N GLN A 36 4.07 -7.60 11.81
CA GLN A 36 4.80 -7.19 10.60
C GLN A 36 4.84 -5.67 10.48
N ARG A 37 6.00 -5.10 10.82
CA ARG A 37 6.33 -3.68 10.63
C ARG A 37 6.08 -3.33 9.16
N ARG A 38 4.95 -2.68 8.86
CA ARG A 38 4.72 -2.06 7.53
C ARG A 38 5.96 -1.23 7.24
N LYS A 39 6.63 -1.43 6.10
CA LYS A 39 7.79 -0.64 5.67
C LYS A 39 7.33 0.81 5.46
N ALA A 40 7.16 1.54 6.55
CA ALA A 40 6.83 2.94 6.53
C ALA A 40 8.01 3.68 5.88
N ALA A 41 7.69 4.41 4.81
CA ALA A 41 8.28 5.72 4.59
C ALA A 41 9.78 5.82 4.23
N LYS A 42 10.40 4.83 3.55
CA LYS A 42 11.71 5.08 2.88
C LYS A 42 11.65 6.29 1.92
N ARG A 43 10.47 6.59 1.36
CA ARG A 43 10.25 7.72 0.44
C ARG A 43 10.21 9.10 1.15
N VAL A 44 9.87 9.15 2.44
CA VAL A 44 9.77 10.43 3.18
C VAL A 44 11.15 10.88 3.65
N VAL A 45 12.02 9.94 4.05
CA VAL A 45 13.41 10.24 4.48
C VAL A 45 14.23 10.81 3.32
N LYS A 46 14.15 10.21 2.12
CA LYS A 46 14.91 10.69 0.94
C LYS A 46 14.52 12.13 0.54
N ARG A 47 13.22 12.47 0.58
CA ARG A 47 12.73 13.85 0.31
C ARG A 47 13.21 14.86 1.36
N LYS A 48 13.29 14.50 2.64
CA LYS A 48 13.78 15.42 3.69
C LYS A 48 15.28 15.71 3.55
N VAL A 49 16.10 14.71 3.21
CA VAL A 49 17.56 14.88 3.03
C VAL A 49 17.88 15.78 1.84
N VAL A 50 17.23 15.56 0.68
CA VAL A 50 17.43 16.37 -0.53
C VAL A 50 16.99 17.83 -0.30
N ARG A 51 15.87 18.05 0.41
CA ARG A 51 15.39 19.41 0.70
C ARG A 51 16.30 20.16 1.67
N LYS A 52 16.97 19.45 2.59
CA LYS A 52 17.93 20.04 3.54
C LYS A 52 19.28 20.34 2.88
N SER A 53 19.76 19.48 1.97
CA SER A 53 20.99 19.75 1.21
C SER A 53 20.82 20.91 0.23
N ALA A 54 19.70 20.97 -0.50
CA ALA A 54 19.38 22.08 -1.40
C ALA A 54 19.31 23.43 -0.66
N ARG A 55 18.67 23.47 0.53
CA ARG A 55 18.54 24.69 1.34
C ARG A 55 19.86 25.17 1.95
N LYS A 56 20.86 24.31 2.10
CA LYS A 56 22.19 24.67 2.64
C LYS A 56 23.10 25.27 1.55
N VAL A 57 22.97 24.81 0.31
CA VAL A 57 23.75 25.32 -0.83
C VAL A 57 23.31 26.73 -1.23
N THR A 58 22.01 27.00 -1.24
CA THR A 58 21.47 28.32 -1.59
C THR A 58 21.67 29.40 -0.52
N ARG A 59 22.02 29.02 0.72
CA ARG A 59 22.26 29.96 1.83
C ARG A 59 23.75 30.29 2.02
N ARG A 60 24.63 29.75 1.17
CA ARG A 60 26.08 29.97 1.16
C ARG A 60 26.56 30.74 -0.09
N ARG A 61 25.62 31.21 -0.91
CA ARG A 61 25.83 32.25 -1.92
C ARG A 61 25.20 33.53 -1.37
#